data_AF-A0A521GKZ6-F1
#
_entry.id   AF-A0A521GKZ6-F1
#
_cell.length_a   1.000
_cell.length_b   1.000
_cell.length_c   1.000
_cell.angle_alpha   90.00
_cell.angle_beta   90.00
_cell.angle_gamma   90.00
#
_symmetry.space_group_name_H-M   'P 1'
#
loop_
_entity.id
_entity.type
_entity.pdbx_description
1 polymer ?
#
loop_
_entity_poly.entity_id
_entity_poly.type
_entity_poly.pdbx_seq_one_letter_code
_entity_poly.pdbx_strand_id
1 'polypeptide(L)'
;MAFNHYAKIKRILGSEPAGWYVARIDDPTAAKNFKGEMISYDHYYRIYRADGTPIPYCKFQKLDKLAQMLDLPSETLRSEPE
;
A
#
# COMPACT_ATOMS: atom_id res chain seq x y z
N MET A 1 -20.71 0.32 7.23
CA MET A 1 -19.69 -0.56 6.63
C MET A 1 -18.61 0.31 6.02
N ALA A 2 -17.51 0.51 6.74
CA ALA A 2 -16.41 1.33 6.22
C ALA A 2 -15.68 0.54 5.14
N PHE A 3 -15.60 1.08 3.91
CA PHE A 3 -14.71 0.58 2.88
C PHE A 3 -13.27 0.70 3.39
N ASN A 4 -12.77 -0.35 4.01
CA ASN A 4 -11.38 -0.38 4.45
C ASN A 4 -10.52 -0.71 3.23
N HIS A 5 -9.99 0.35 2.62
CA HIS A 5 -9.05 0.28 1.50
C HIS A 5 -7.96 -0.80 1.72
N TYR A 6 -7.42 -0.90 2.94
CA TYR A 6 -6.41 -1.90 3.29
C TYR A 6 -6.95 -3.33 3.32
N ALA A 7 -8.21 -3.53 3.73
CA ALA A 7 -8.84 -4.85 3.66
C ALA A 7 -9.05 -5.31 2.22
N LYS A 8 -9.37 -4.37 1.30
CA LYS A 8 -9.43 -4.65 -0.13
C LYS A 8 -8.06 -5.07 -0.67
N ILE A 9 -7.01 -4.33 -0.30
CA ILE A 9 -5.62 -4.69 -0.66
C ILE A 9 -5.28 -6.09 -0.16
N LYS A 10 -5.49 -6.39 1.13
CA LYS A 10 -5.24 -7.72 1.70
C LYS A 10 -5.92 -8.84 0.90
N ARG A 11 -7.19 -8.63 0.51
CA ARG A 11 -7.94 -9.61 -0.29
C ARG A 11 -7.34 -9.80 -1.69
N ILE A 12 -6.92 -8.72 -2.34
CA ILE A 12 -6.26 -8.78 -3.65
C ILE A 12 -4.95 -9.54 -3.51
N LEU A 13 -4.09 -9.18 -2.56
CA LEU A 13 -2.80 -9.83 -2.33
C LEU A 13 -2.95 -11.32 -2.01
N GLY A 14 -4.00 -11.72 -1.30
CA GLY A 14 -4.29 -13.14 -1.06
C GLY A 14 -4.68 -13.94 -2.30
N SER A 15 -5.02 -13.27 -3.41
CA SER A 15 -5.33 -13.90 -4.71
C SER A 15 -4.16 -13.81 -5.69
N GLU A 16 -3.18 -12.97 -5.41
CA GLU A 16 -2.01 -12.74 -6.26
C GLU A 16 -0.90 -13.75 -5.92
N PRO A 17 -0.12 -14.20 -6.90
CA PRO A 17 1.01 -15.08 -6.64
C PRO A 17 2.05 -14.39 -5.74
N ALA A 18 2.78 -15.18 -4.96
CA ALA A 18 3.86 -14.68 -4.11
C ALA A 18 4.97 -14.00 -4.95
N GLY A 19 5.71 -13.07 -4.32
CA GLY A 19 6.75 -12.28 -4.99
C GLY A 19 6.31 -10.87 -5.40
N TRP A 20 5.11 -10.45 -5.02
CA TRP A 20 4.76 -9.02 -5.04
C TRP A 20 5.62 -8.25 -4.04
N TYR A 21 5.89 -6.98 -4.35
CA TYR A 21 6.69 -6.10 -3.50
C TYR A 21 6.04 -4.72 -3.41
N VAL A 22 6.34 -3.99 -2.33
CA VAL A 22 5.87 -2.62 -2.15
C VAL A 22 6.98 -1.67 -2.58
N ALA A 23 6.66 -0.77 -3.50
CA ALA A 23 7.53 0.33 -3.87
C ALA A 23 7.04 1.64 -3.27
N ARG A 24 7.96 2.40 -2.68
CA ARG A 24 7.74 3.78 -2.30
C ARG A 24 7.95 4.66 -3.53
N ILE A 25 7.03 5.60 -3.73
CA ILE A 25 7.08 6.60 -4.80
C ILE A 25 7.10 7.95 -4.11
N ASP A 26 8.24 8.63 -4.21
CA ASP A 26 8.49 9.97 -3.66
C ASP A 26 7.88 11.06 -4.55
N ASP A 27 6.56 10.98 -4.71
CA ASP A 27 5.77 11.93 -5.47
C ASP A 27 4.63 12.45 -4.57
N PRO A 28 4.47 13.78 -4.45
CA PRO A 28 3.47 14.36 -3.56
C PRO A 28 2.07 13.95 -3.98
N THR A 29 1.30 13.43 -3.03
CA THR A 29 -0.11 13.04 -3.25
C THR A 29 -1.01 13.67 -2.20
N ALA A 30 -2.21 14.07 -2.59
CA ALA A 30 -3.24 14.44 -1.64
C ALA A 30 -4.30 13.34 -1.53
N ALA A 31 -4.76 13.04 -0.32
CA ALA A 31 -5.85 12.11 -0.09
C ALA A 31 -6.80 12.63 1.00
N LYS A 32 -8.10 12.39 0.80
CA LYS A 32 -9.13 12.76 1.77
C LYS A 32 -9.09 11.81 2.96
N ASN A 33 -8.97 12.33 4.17
CA ASN A 33 -9.02 11.54 5.39
C ASN A 33 -10.47 11.16 5.76
N PHE A 34 -10.65 10.38 6.84
CA PHE A 34 -11.97 9.98 7.33
C PHE A 34 -12.83 11.15 7.84
N LYS A 35 -12.21 12.28 8.19
CA LYS A 35 -12.89 13.54 8.58
C LYS A 35 -13.28 14.39 7.36
N GLY A 36 -12.90 13.97 6.16
CA GLY A 36 -13.16 14.69 4.93
C GLY A 36 -12.14 15.78 4.59
N GLU A 37 -11.03 15.87 5.32
CA GLU A 37 -9.97 16.85 5.09
C GLU A 37 -8.97 16.31 4.06
N MET A 38 -8.49 17.18 3.17
CA MET A 38 -7.42 16.83 2.23
C MET A 38 -6.09 16.89 2.96
N ILE A 39 -5.42 15.73 3.09
CA ILE A 39 -4.08 15.64 3.65
C ILE A 39 -3.10 15.43 2.50
N SER A 40 -2.08 16.28 2.43
CA SER A 40 -0.94 16.11 1.56
C SER A 40 0.07 15.14 2.19
N TYR A 41 0.61 14.27 1.36
CA TYR A 41 1.64 13.30 1.71
C TYR A 41 2.80 13.50 0.74
N ASP A 42 4.02 13.52 1.26
CA ASP A 42 5.24 13.71 0.44
C ASP A 42 5.53 12.50 -0.46
N HIS A 43 4.95 11.34 -0.12
CA HIS A 43 5.13 10.10 -0.84
C HIS A 43 3.88 9.22 -0.76
N TYR A 44 3.82 8.23 -1.64
CA TYR A 44 2.87 7.14 -1.55
C TYR A 44 3.51 5.81 -1.88
N TYR A 45 2.80 4.74 -1.58
CA TYR A 45 3.22 3.38 -1.82
C TYR A 45 2.32 2.74 -2.87
N ARG A 46 2.92 1.88 -3.69
CA ARG A 46 2.22 0.99 -4.62
C ARG A 46 2.74 -0.42 -4.47
N ILE A 47 1.86 -1.38 -4.74
CA ILE A 47 2.26 -2.79 -4.83
C ILE A 47 2.42 -3.17 -6.29
N TYR A 48 3.55 -3.80 -6.56
CA TYR A 48 3.90 -4.35 -7.86
C TYR A 48 3.96 -5.87 -7.74
N ARG A 49 3.58 -6.55 -8.81
CA ARG A 49 3.81 -7.98 -8.96
C ARG A 49 5.30 -8.26 -9.17
N ALA A 50 5.68 -9.53 -9.05
CA ALA A 50 7.04 -9.99 -9.34
C ALA A 50 7.51 -9.64 -10.77
N ASP A 51 6.57 -9.52 -11.71
CA ASP A 51 6.82 -9.12 -13.11
C ASP A 51 7.01 -7.60 -13.31
N GLY A 52 6.93 -6.80 -12.24
CA GLY A 52 7.02 -5.34 -12.30
C GLY A 52 5.71 -4.64 -12.70
N THR A 53 4.60 -5.37 -12.83
CA THR A 53 3.29 -4.79 -13.16
C THR A 53 2.63 -4.23 -11.89
N PRO A 54 2.13 -2.98 -11.89
CA PRO A 54 1.40 -2.44 -10.74
C PRO A 54 0.07 -3.16 -10.53
N ILE A 55 -0.20 -3.57 -9.29
CA ILE A 55 -1.47 -4.21 -8.93
C ILE A 55 -2.55 -3.13 -8.81
N PRO A 56 -3.65 -3.22 -9.56
CA PRO A 56 -4.72 -2.23 -9.51
C PRO A 56 -5.35 -2.18 -8.12
N TYR A 57 -5.79 -1.00 -7.69
CA TYR A 57 -6.33 -0.72 -6.35
C TYR A 57 -5.35 -0.87 -5.17
N CYS A 58 -4.08 -1.18 -5.43
CA CYS A 58 -3.03 -1.28 -4.41
C CYS A 58 -2.15 -0.03 -4.30
N LYS A 59 -2.73 1.17 -4.42
CA LYS A 59 -2.06 2.47 -4.10
C LYS A 59 -2.49 2.93 -2.71
N PHE A 60 -1.57 3.21 -1.81
CA PHE A 60 -1.86 3.61 -0.42
C PHE A 60 -0.78 4.52 0.15
N GLN A 61 -1.08 5.26 1.22
CA GLN A 61 -0.14 6.23 1.80
C GLN A 61 0.47 5.75 3.13
N LYS A 62 -0.21 4.87 3.87
CA LYS A 62 0.26 4.42 5.20
C LYS A 62 0.71 2.97 5.16
N LEU A 63 2.03 2.74 5.11
CA LEU A 63 2.60 1.40 5.13
C LEU A 63 2.29 0.65 6.43
N ASP A 64 2.36 1.33 7.57
CA ASP A 64 2.12 0.71 8.89
C ASP A 64 0.71 0.13 9.01
N LYS A 65 -0.28 0.77 8.38
CA LYS A 65 -1.65 0.25 8.35
C LYS A 65 -1.77 -1.00 7.51
N LEU A 66 -1.05 -1.07 6.39
CA LEU A 66 -1.01 -2.28 5.57
C LEU A 66 -0.30 -3.41 6.32
N ALA A 67 0.84 -3.11 6.95
CA ALA A 67 1.62 -4.02 7.77
C ALA A 67 0.77 -4.68 8.86
N GLN A 68 0.06 -3.86 9.66
CA GLN A 68 -0.90 -4.35 10.67
C GLN A 68 -2.03 -5.21 10.08
N MET A 69 -2.51 -4.90 8.88
CA MET A 69 -3.58 -5.66 8.23
C MET A 69 -3.08 -7.01 7.71
N LEU A 70 -1.84 -7.06 7.24
CA LEU A 70 -1.19 -8.27 6.75
C LEU A 70 -0.59 -9.12 7.88
N ASP A 71 -0.55 -8.59 9.11
CA ASP A 71 0.15 -9.19 10.24
C ASP A 71 1.66 -9.38 9.94
N LEU A 72 2.23 -8.41 9.23
CA LEU A 72 3.64 -8.40 8.82
C LEU A 72 4.35 -7.18 9.41
N PRO A 73 5.66 -7.27 9.71
CA PRO A 73 6.46 -6.10 10.03
C PRO A 73 6.49 -5.10 8.86
N SER A 74 6.39 -3.80 9.13
CA SER A 74 6.48 -2.77 8.09
C SER A 74 7.85 -2.75 7.42
N GLU A 75 8.89 -3.18 8.12
CA GLU A 75 10.25 -3.38 7.61
C GLU A 75 10.29 -4.45 6.53
N THR A 76 9.58 -5.57 6.70
CA THR A 76 9.48 -6.63 5.69
C THR A 76 8.80 -6.17 4.40
N LEU A 77 7.93 -5.17 4.50
CA LEU A 77 7.25 -4.59 3.34
C LEU A 77 8.09 -3.51 2.66
N ARG A 78 9.05 -2.87 3.34
CA ARG A 78 9.98 -1.97 2.68
C ARG A 78 11.02 -2.82 1.95
N SER A 79 10.90 -2.89 0.62
CA SER A 79 12.05 -3.26 -0.20
C SER A 79 13.03 -2.09 -0.20
N GLU A 80 13.88 -2.00 0.83
CA GLU A 80 15.10 -1.21 0.75
C GLU A 80 16.11 -2.05 -0.04
N PRO A 81 16.57 -1.60 -1.23
CA PRO A 81 17.80 -2.15 -1.78
C PRO A 81 18.95 -1.68 -0.86
N GLU A 82 19.67 -2.63 -0.26
CA GLU A 82 20.99 -2.37 0.35
C GLU A 82 21.96 -1.75 -0.67
#